data_AF-A0A8T0MT26-F1
#
_entry.id   AF-A0A8T0MT26-F1
#
_cell.length_a   1.000
_cell.length_b   1.000
_cell.length_c   1.000
_cell.angle_alpha   90.00
_cell.angle_beta   90.00
_cell.angle_gamma   90.00
#
_symmetry.space_group_name_H-M   'P 1'
#
loop_
_entity.id
_entity.type
_entity.pdbx_description
1 polymer ?
#
loop_
_entity_poly.entity_id
_entity_poly.type
_entity_poly.pdbx_seq_one_letter_code
_entity_poly.pdbx_strand_id
1 'polypeptide(L)'
;MCEKQKHFDDRQCWLLISQHLNLVIAGPATSTTSFSAWWSITIKFVPKDRRKGLNSLIILVTWEIRKHHNACVLEGARPSVQLLLQTVPSECVLWYMAGASKLKELLDRSMPLAP
;
A
#
# COMPACT_ATOMS: atom_id res chain seq x y z
N MET A 1 3.53 -31.57 -3.97
CA MET A 1 4.60 -30.98 -3.14
C MET A 1 4.15 -29.60 -2.69
N CYS A 2 3.96 -29.48 -1.37
CA CYS A 2 3.74 -28.27 -0.56
C CYS A 2 2.63 -27.28 -0.93
N GLU A 3 1.43 -27.69 -0.52
CA GLU A 3 0.35 -26.90 0.09
C GLU A 3 0.84 -26.01 1.26
N LYS A 4 1.74 -25.06 0.97
CA LYS A 4 2.35 -24.13 1.95
C LYS A 4 2.27 -22.65 1.51
N GLN A 5 1.50 -22.32 0.47
CA GLN A 5 1.15 -20.93 0.17
C GLN A 5 -0.14 -20.57 0.95
N LYS A 6 -0.08 -20.56 2.28
CA LYS A 6 -1.19 -20.07 3.11
C LYS A 6 -1.24 -18.56 2.95
N HIS A 7 -1.92 -18.12 1.89
CA HIS A 7 -2.44 -16.78 1.61
C HIS A 7 -1.74 -15.66 2.39
N PHE A 8 -0.64 -15.14 1.83
CA PHE A 8 -0.30 -13.76 2.11
C PHE A 8 -1.44 -12.92 1.52
N ASP A 9 -2.34 -12.47 2.37
CA ASP A 9 -3.56 -11.82 1.94
C ASP A 9 -3.26 -10.35 1.65
N ASP A 10 -3.00 -10.04 0.38
CA ASP A 10 -2.76 -8.67 -0.11
C ASP A 10 -3.84 -7.71 0.41
N ARG A 11 -5.09 -8.18 0.56
CA ARG A 11 -6.20 -7.41 1.12
C ARG A 11 -5.96 -7.01 2.57
N GLN A 12 -5.47 -7.93 3.40
CA GLN A 12 -5.16 -7.64 4.81
C GLN A 12 -4.03 -6.61 4.91
N CYS A 13 -3.03 -6.71 4.03
CA CYS A 13 -1.96 -5.72 3.94
C CYS A 13 -2.51 -4.35 3.55
N TRP A 14 -3.33 -4.28 2.50
CA TRP A 14 -3.98 -3.05 2.08
C TRP A 14 -4.85 -2.42 3.16
N LEU A 15 -5.66 -3.22 3.86
CA LEU A 15 -6.51 -2.72 4.95
C LEU A 15 -5.68 -2.14 6.09
N LEU A 16 -4.66 -2.87 6.55
CA LEU A 16 -3.83 -2.43 7.67
C LEU A 16 -2.97 -1.22 7.32
N ILE A 17 -2.39 -1.19 6.12
CA ILE A 17 -1.60 -0.03 5.65
C ILE A 17 -2.50 1.18 5.47
N SER A 18 -3.70 1.01 4.90
CA SER A 18 -4.66 2.10 4.74
C SER A 18 -5.12 2.64 6.10
N GLN A 19 -5.39 1.77 7.07
CA GLN A 19 -5.68 2.17 8.46
C GLN A 19 -4.50 2.92 9.09
N HIS A 20 -3.28 2.43 8.94
CA HIS A 20 -2.08 3.06 9.49
C HIS A 20 -1.82 4.45 8.92
N LEU A 21 -2.13 4.65 7.64
CA LEU A 21 -2.00 5.94 6.95
C LEU A 21 -3.24 6.84 7.10
N ASN A 22 -4.25 6.42 7.89
CA ASN A 22 -5.54 7.09 8.05
C ASN A 22 -6.27 7.33 6.71
N LEU A 23 -6.13 6.40 5.77
CA LEU A 23 -6.78 6.43 4.47
C LEU A 23 -7.93 5.42 4.46
N VAL A 24 -9.13 5.88 4.09
CA VAL A 24 -10.29 5.00 3.91
C VAL A 24 -10.27 4.46 2.49
N ILE A 25 -9.38 3.50 2.24
CA ILE A 25 -9.28 2.81 0.96
C ILE A 25 -9.58 1.34 1.19
N ALA A 26 -10.70 0.88 0.63
CA ALA A 26 -11.00 -0.54 0.60
C ALA A 26 -9.95 -1.22 -0.30
N GLY A 27 -9.31 -2.29 0.17
CA GLY A 27 -8.47 -3.13 -0.70
C GLY A 27 -9.29 -3.74 -1.86
N PRO A 28 -8.63 -4.25 -2.92
CA PRO A 28 -9.34 -4.90 -4.02
C PRO A 28 -10.23 -6.03 -3.49
N ALA A 29 -11.54 -5.94 -3.74
CA ALA A 29 -12.50 -6.96 -3.36
C ALA A 29 -12.33 -8.22 -4.23
N THR A 30 -12.62 -9.38 -3.64
CA THR A 30 -12.26 -10.73 -4.12
C THR A 30 -12.77 -11.13 -5.51
N SER A 31 -12.01 -12.04 -6.14
CA SER A 31 -12.26 -12.93 -7.29
C SER A 31 -12.68 -12.38 -8.67
N THR A 32 -13.29 -11.20 -8.79
CA THR A 32 -13.87 -10.76 -10.08
C THR A 32 -13.41 -9.37 -10.55
N THR A 33 -12.78 -8.58 -9.70
CA THR A 33 -12.32 -7.22 -10.05
C THR A 33 -10.81 -7.22 -10.18
N SER A 34 -10.29 -6.98 -11.39
CA SER A 34 -8.84 -6.85 -11.60
C SER A 34 -8.27 -5.68 -10.79
N PHE A 35 -6.99 -5.76 -10.40
CA PHE A 35 -6.28 -4.67 -9.72
C PHE A 35 -6.43 -3.33 -10.45
N SER A 36 -6.38 -3.35 -11.79
CA SER A 36 -6.62 -2.18 -12.65
C SER A 36 -8.03 -1.60 -12.50
N ALA A 37 -9.06 -2.46 -12.44
CA ALA A 37 -10.43 -2.02 -12.25
C ALA A 37 -10.63 -1.43 -10.85
N TRP A 38 -10.10 -2.07 -9.81
CA TRP A 38 -10.12 -1.52 -8.45
C TRP A 38 -9.40 -0.17 -8.35
N TRP A 39 -8.20 -0.06 -8.92
CA TRP A 39 -7.43 1.18 -8.92
C TRP A 39 -8.23 2.30 -9.62
N SER A 40 -8.75 2.02 -10.82
CA SER A 40 -9.56 2.97 -11.59
C SER A 40 -10.79 3.46 -10.82
N ILE A 41 -11.46 2.57 -10.09
CA ILE A 41 -12.62 2.91 -9.26
C ILE A 41 -12.19 3.76 -8.06
N THR A 42 -11.16 3.34 -7.34
CA THR A 42 -10.64 4.01 -6.13
C THR A 42 -10.22 5.45 -6.42
N ILE A 43 -9.51 5.69 -7.53
CA ILE A 43 -9.07 7.03 -7.93
C ILE A 43 -10.24 7.93 -8.34
N LYS A 44 -11.34 7.37 -8.86
CA LYS A 44 -12.54 8.16 -9.22
C LYS A 44 -13.23 8.74 -7.98
N PHE A 45 -13.25 8.02 -6.88
CA PHE A 45 -13.85 8.46 -5.60
C PHE A 45 -13.03 9.51 -4.85
N VAL A 46 -11.79 9.77 -5.29
CA VAL A 46 -10.90 10.73 -4.65
C VAL A 46 -10.89 12.07 -5.40
N PRO A 47 -10.93 13.22 -4.69
CA PRO A 47 -10.82 14.54 -5.30
C PRO A 47 -9.59 14.65 -6.21
N LYS A 48 -9.71 15.38 -7.32
CA LYS A 48 -8.67 15.47 -8.37
C LYS A 48 -7.29 15.84 -7.81
N ASP A 49 -7.25 16.74 -6.82
CA ASP A 49 -6.02 17.21 -6.18
C ASP A 49 -5.27 16.10 -5.43
N ARG A 50 -5.99 15.09 -4.94
CA ARG A 50 -5.45 13.97 -4.14
C ARG A 50 -5.14 12.72 -4.97
N ARG A 51 -5.63 12.63 -6.21
CA ARG A 51 -5.43 11.46 -7.09
C ARG A 51 -3.96 11.18 -7.37
N LYS A 52 -3.14 12.22 -7.56
CA LYS A 52 -1.69 12.07 -7.82
C LYS A 52 -0.98 11.44 -6.62
N GLY A 53 -1.22 11.96 -5.42
CA GLY A 53 -0.65 11.40 -4.19
C GLY A 53 -1.10 9.96 -3.96
N LEU A 54 -2.37 9.66 -4.26
CA LEU A 54 -2.89 8.32 -4.09
C LEU A 54 -2.31 7.34 -5.13
N ASN A 55 -2.12 7.75 -6.38
CA ASN A 55 -1.43 6.92 -7.37
C ASN A 55 -0.01 6.56 -6.91
N SER A 56 0.75 7.55 -6.40
CA SER A 56 2.08 7.31 -5.87
C SER A 56 2.06 6.34 -4.69
N LEU A 57 1.12 6.52 -3.77
CA LEU A 57 0.96 5.60 -2.65
C LEU A 57 0.58 4.19 -3.11
N ILE A 58 -0.32 4.07 -4.10
CA ILE A 58 -0.74 2.78 -4.61
C ILE A 58 0.45 2.02 -5.17
N ILE A 59 1.27 2.69 -5.99
CA ILE A 59 2.49 2.14 -6.56
C ILE A 59 3.47 1.71 -5.45
N LEU A 60 3.67 2.55 -4.44
CA LEU A 60 4.62 2.31 -3.35
C LEU A 60 4.22 1.09 -2.52
N VAL A 61 2.95 0.99 -2.12
CA VAL A 61 2.45 -0.16 -1.35
C VAL A 61 2.45 -1.44 -2.17
N THR A 62 2.04 -1.39 -3.45
CA THR A 62 2.15 -2.53 -4.36
C THR A 62 3.60 -2.98 -4.56
N TRP A 63 4.53 -2.02 -4.63
CA TRP A 63 5.96 -2.29 -4.76
C TRP A 63 6.50 -3.00 -3.52
N GLU A 64 6.19 -2.50 -2.32
CA GLU A 64 6.63 -3.11 -1.07
C GLU A 64 6.05 -4.51 -0.87
N ILE A 65 4.77 -4.71 -1.19
CA ILE A 65 4.14 -6.04 -1.22
C ILE A 65 4.89 -6.98 -2.16
N ARG A 66 5.21 -6.54 -3.39
CA ARG A 66 5.92 -7.36 -4.37
C ARG A 66 7.36 -7.67 -3.93
N LYS A 67 8.04 -6.72 -3.33
CA LYS A 67 9.39 -6.87 -2.76
C LYS A 67 9.38 -7.90 -1.61
N HIS A 68 8.39 -7.81 -0.71
CA HIS A 68 8.20 -8.78 0.36
C HIS A 68 7.85 -10.17 -0.17
N HIS A 69 7.03 -10.26 -1.22
CA HIS A 69 6.72 -11.55 -1.86
C HIS A 69 7.96 -12.15 -2.53
N ASN A 70 8.78 -11.32 -3.19
CA ASN A 70 10.04 -11.78 -3.79
C ASN A 70 11.03 -12.29 -2.74
N ALA A 71 11.16 -11.61 -1.59
CA ALA A 71 11.99 -12.07 -0.46
C ALA A 71 11.46 -13.39 0.15
N CYS A 72 10.13 -13.54 0.25
CA CYS A 72 9.51 -14.78 0.74
C CYS A 72 9.78 -15.97 -0.19
N VAL A 73 9.68 -15.75 -1.51
CA VAL A 73 9.92 -16.79 -2.52
C VAL A 73 11.41 -17.12 -2.65
N LEU A 74 12.30 -16.13 -2.58
CA LEU A 74 13.73 -16.31 -2.81
C LEU A 74 14.49 -16.78 -1.56
N GLU A 75 14.17 -16.25 -0.38
CA GLU A 75 14.91 -16.48 0.87
C GLU A 75 14.14 -17.37 1.86
N GLY A 76 12.93 -17.81 1.52
CA GLY A 76 12.08 -18.57 2.43
C GLY A 76 11.58 -17.75 3.64
N ALA A 77 11.71 -16.43 3.59
CA ALA A 77 11.26 -15.53 4.65
C ALA A 77 9.75 -15.67 4.89
N ARG A 78 9.29 -15.60 6.14
CA ARG A 78 7.85 -15.66 6.44
C ARG A 78 7.17 -14.35 6.02
N PRO A 79 6.00 -14.41 5.34
CA PRO A 79 5.20 -13.22 5.07
C PRO A 79 4.87 -12.48 6.39
N SER A 80 5.23 -11.21 6.50
CA SER A 80 4.99 -10.40 7.70
C SER A 80 4.37 -9.05 7.35
N VAL A 81 3.08 -8.92 7.60
CA VAL A 81 2.37 -7.64 7.42
C VAL A 81 2.89 -6.58 8.39
N GLN A 82 3.35 -6.98 9.56
CA GLN A 82 3.93 -6.08 10.55
C GLN A 82 5.25 -5.47 10.05
N LEU A 83 6.06 -6.24 9.32
CA LEU A 83 7.26 -5.70 8.67
C LEU A 83 6.90 -4.66 7.61
N LEU A 84 5.90 -4.96 6.76
CA LEU A 84 5.40 -3.98 5.78
C LEU A 84 4.89 -2.69 6.42
N LEU A 85 4.16 -2.80 7.54
CA LEU A 85 3.68 -1.62 8.28
C LEU A 85 4.82 -0.77 8.84
N GLN A 86 5.97 -1.35 9.19
CA GLN A 86 7.14 -0.60 9.64
C GLN A 86 7.94 0.01 8.48
N THR A 87 8.01 -0.69 7.34
CA THR A 87 8.78 -0.25 6.18
C THR A 87 8.06 0.83 5.37
N VAL A 88 6.74 0.72 5.20
CA VAL A 88 5.94 1.65 4.37
C VAL A 88 6.10 3.12 4.79
N PRO A 89 6.04 3.51 6.07
CA PRO A 89 6.28 4.89 6.48
C PRO A 89 7.67 5.39 6.11
N SER A 90 8.71 4.56 6.31
CA SER A 90 10.09 4.89 6.00
C SER A 90 10.30 5.10 4.50
N GLU A 91 9.72 4.22 3.67
CA GLU A 91 9.72 4.35 2.21
C GLU A 91 8.92 5.57 1.75
N CYS A 92 7.78 5.90 2.40
CA CYS A 92 7.03 7.12 2.11
C CYS A 92 7.88 8.37 2.33
N VAL A 93 8.69 8.39 3.40
CA VAL A 93 9.63 9.48 3.68
C VAL A 93 10.72 9.57 2.62
N LEU A 94 11.30 8.44 2.19
CA LEU A 94 12.31 8.41 1.12
C LEU A 94 11.75 8.94 -0.20
N TRP A 95 10.53 8.56 -0.57
CA TRP A 95 9.87 9.05 -1.77
C TRP A 95 9.58 10.55 -1.68
N TYR A 96 9.18 11.03 -0.50
CA TYR A 96 9.08 12.47 -0.25
C TYR A 96 10.42 13.17 -0.48
N MET A 97 11.51 12.67 0.11
CA MET A 97 12.86 13.25 -0.06
C MET A 97 13.32 13.21 -1.52
N ALA A 98 12.91 12.20 -2.28
CA ALA A 98 13.18 12.06 -3.71
C ALA A 98 12.28 12.95 -4.61
N GLY A 99 11.40 13.77 -4.04
CA GLY A 99 10.58 14.74 -4.77
C GLY A 99 9.11 14.35 -4.99
N ALA A 100 8.60 13.31 -4.33
CA ALA A 100 7.18 12.94 -4.38
C ALA A 100 6.31 13.89 -3.52
N SER A 101 6.33 15.20 -3.81
CA SER A 101 5.65 16.22 -3.01
C SER A 101 4.13 16.01 -2.88
N LYS A 102 3.50 15.36 -3.88
CA LYS A 102 2.07 15.02 -3.86
C LYS A 102 1.73 13.85 -2.95
N LEU A 103 2.69 12.95 -2.72
CA LEU A 103 2.56 11.90 -1.70
C LEU A 103 2.63 12.54 -0.31
N LYS A 104 3.59 13.44 -0.07
CA LYS A 104 3.64 14.22 1.18
C LYS A 104 2.34 14.98 1.42
N GLU A 105 1.83 15.72 0.45
CA GLU A 105 0.58 16.49 0.60
C GLU A 105 -0.63 15.61 0.93
N LEU A 106 -0.65 14.37 0.41
CA LEU A 106 -1.68 13.40 0.75
C LEU A 106 -1.54 12.90 2.21
N LEU A 107 -0.32 12.54 2.61
CA LEU A 107 -0.02 12.02 3.94
C LEU A 107 -0.17 13.07 5.05
N ASP A 108 0.31 14.29 4.83
CA ASP A 108 0.19 15.45 5.73
C ASP A 108 -1.28 15.77 6.05
N ARG A 109 -2.17 15.45 5.11
CA ARG A 109 -3.62 15.71 5.18
C ARG A 109 -4.42 14.52 5.68
N SER A 110 -3.85 13.32 5.68
CA SER A 110 -4.46 12.11 6.24
C SER A 110 -3.92 11.79 7.63
N MET A 111 -2.70 12.19 7.97
CA MET A 111 -2.09 12.00 9.27
C MET A 111 -2.39 13.23 10.15
N PRO A 112 -3.14 13.09 11.27
CA PRO A 112 -2.99 14.05 12.34
C PRO A 112 -1.59 13.82 12.90
N LEU A 113 -0.65 14.70 12.57
CA LEU A 113 0.57 14.82 13.35
C LEU A 113 0.14 15.15 14.79
N ALA A 114 0.23 14.18 15.68
CA ALA A 114 0.21 14.42 17.11
C ALA A 114 1.56 15.08 17.50
N PRO A 115 1.55 15.92 18.54
CA PRO A 115 2.23 17.23 18.59
C PRO A 115 3.76 17.18 18.68
#